data_AF-A0A7C6GE77-F1
#
_entry.id   AF-A0A7C6GE77-F1
#
_cell.length_a   1.000
_cell.length_b   1.000
_cell.length_c   1.000
_cell.angle_alpha   90.00
_cell.angle_beta   90.00
_cell.angle_gamma   90.00
#
_symmetry.space_group_name_H-M   'P 1'
#
loop_
_entity.id
_entity.type
_entity.pdbx_description
1 polymer ?
#
loop_
_entity_poly.entity_id
_entity_poly.type
_entity_poly.pdbx_seq_one_letter_code
_entity_poly.pdbx_strand_id
1 'polypeptide(L)'
;MTSPVQLDDKDRRAVRNRLSRARGQLDAVIRQLEENRDCLDVLPQMIAASKAVDRATYAMVLSAIESCANEPGDHPDITELKKLFLSLA
;
A
#
# COMPACT_ATOMS: atom_id res chain seq x y z
N MET A 1 9.39 -9.42 23.25
CA MET A 1 9.77 -8.10 22.72
C MET A 1 10.02 -8.30 21.24
N THR A 2 9.03 -8.03 20.38
CA THR A 2 9.19 -8.17 18.93
C THR A 2 9.80 -6.89 18.41
N SER A 3 10.92 -6.99 17.68
CA SER A 3 11.54 -5.83 17.04
C SER A 3 10.62 -5.33 15.92
N PRO A 4 10.38 -4.01 15.78
CA PRO A 4 9.49 -3.52 14.75
C PRO A 4 10.08 -3.81 13.37
N VAL A 5 9.30 -4.46 12.49
CA VAL A 5 9.68 -4.64 11.08
C VAL A 5 9.79 -3.26 10.42
N GLN A 6 11.01 -2.85 10.12
CA GLN A 6 11.29 -1.58 9.46
C GLN A 6 11.69 -1.82 8.00
N LEU A 7 11.10 -1.05 7.10
CA LEU A 7 11.54 -1.01 5.72
C LEU A 7 12.92 -0.37 5.62
N ASP A 8 13.74 -0.88 4.71
CA ASP A 8 14.93 -0.16 4.32
C ASP A 8 14.59 1.20 3.66
N ASP A 9 15.62 2.01 3.55
CA ASP A 9 15.52 3.38 3.08
C ASP A 9 15.03 3.50 1.63
N LYS A 10 15.40 2.54 0.78
CA LYS A 10 15.08 2.51 -0.65
C LYS A 10 13.62 2.10 -0.84
N ASP A 11 13.18 1.06 -0.17
CA ASP A 11 11.81 0.54 -0.25
C ASP A 11 10.82 1.53 0.36
N ARG A 12 11.19 2.15 1.50
CA ARG A 12 10.41 3.24 2.09
C ARG A 12 10.18 4.39 1.11
N ARG A 13 11.23 4.84 0.40
CA ARG A 13 11.11 5.88 -0.64
C ARG A 13 10.21 5.42 -1.79
N ALA A 14 10.36 4.18 -2.24
CA ALA A 14 9.61 3.63 -3.35
C ALA A 14 8.12 3.48 -3.03
N VAL A 15 7.77 3.04 -1.81
CA VAL A 15 6.40 2.96 -1.32
C VAL A 15 5.80 4.35 -1.17
N ARG A 16 6.52 5.30 -0.56
CA ARG A 16 6.09 6.70 -0.45
C ARG A 16 5.76 7.29 -1.82
N ASN A 17 6.58 7.05 -2.84
CA ASN A 17 6.32 7.55 -4.20
C ASN A 17 5.06 6.93 -4.85
N ARG A 18 4.69 5.70 -4.49
CA ARG A 18 3.42 5.10 -4.93
C ARG A 18 2.25 5.74 -4.21
N LEU A 19 2.33 5.88 -2.89
CA LEU A 19 1.28 6.53 -2.08
C LEU A 19 1.07 7.99 -2.46
N SER A 20 2.13 8.75 -2.77
CA SER A 20 1.99 10.13 -3.23
C SER A 20 1.24 10.25 -4.56
N ARG A 21 1.35 9.23 -5.44
CA ARG A 21 0.57 9.19 -6.69
C ARG A 21 -0.88 8.82 -6.42
N ALA A 22 -1.12 7.84 -5.55
CA ALA A 22 -2.47 7.47 -5.12
C ALA A 22 -3.19 8.67 -4.45
N ARG A 23 -2.48 9.47 -3.65
CA ARG A 23 -3.01 10.72 -3.07
C ARG A 23 -3.51 11.67 -4.15
N GLY A 24 -2.72 11.95 -5.18
CA GLY A 24 -3.16 12.82 -6.28
C GLY A 24 -4.37 12.28 -7.04
N GLN A 25 -4.52 10.95 -7.15
CA GLN A 25 -5.72 10.35 -7.73
C GLN A 25 -6.95 10.54 -6.81
N LEU A 26 -6.79 10.38 -5.50
CA LEU A 26 -7.85 10.63 -4.53
C LEU A 26 -8.28 12.10 -4.50
N ASP A 27 -7.31 13.03 -4.52
CA ASP A 27 -7.59 14.47 -4.61
C ASP A 27 -8.41 14.79 -5.88
N ALA A 28 -8.10 14.14 -7.00
CA ALA A 28 -8.86 14.29 -8.23
C ALA A 28 -10.29 13.72 -8.10
N VAL A 29 -10.46 12.54 -7.51
CA VAL A 29 -11.79 11.94 -7.27
C VAL A 29 -12.64 12.84 -6.38
N ILE A 30 -12.09 13.36 -5.28
CA ILE A 30 -12.79 14.27 -4.38
C ILE A 30 -13.26 15.52 -5.13
N ARG A 31 -12.37 16.14 -5.91
CA ARG A 31 -12.73 17.30 -6.73
C ARG A 31 -13.84 16.98 -7.74
N GLN A 32 -13.79 15.82 -8.39
CA GLN A 32 -14.83 15.42 -9.35
C GLN A 32 -16.20 15.27 -8.68
N LEU A 33 -16.25 14.79 -7.44
CA LEU A 33 -17.48 14.69 -6.65
C LEU A 33 -17.99 16.09 -6.25
N GLU A 34 -17.11 16.99 -5.81
CA GLU A 34 -17.45 18.39 -5.48
C GLU A 34 -17.98 19.15 -6.71
N GLU A 35 -17.48 18.83 -7.90
CA GLU A 35 -17.95 19.36 -9.19
C GLU A 35 -19.27 18.73 -9.68
N ASN A 36 -19.88 17.81 -8.92
CA ASN A 36 -21.08 17.04 -9.29
C ASN A 36 -20.94 16.32 -10.65
N ARG A 37 -19.76 15.75 -10.94
CA ARG A 37 -19.57 14.92 -12.15
C ARG A 37 -20.40 13.64 -12.09
N ASP A 38 -20.71 13.10 -13.27
CA ASP A 38 -21.43 11.83 -13.39
C ASP A 38 -20.68 10.69 -12.70
N CYS A 39 -21.41 9.88 -11.92
CA CYS A 39 -20.83 8.78 -11.17
C CYS A 39 -20.11 7.75 -12.06
N LEU A 40 -20.59 7.51 -13.28
CA LEU A 40 -19.97 6.57 -14.22
C LEU A 40 -18.59 7.06 -14.70
N ASP A 41 -18.34 8.37 -14.68
CA ASP A 41 -17.03 8.95 -14.98
C ASP A 41 -16.05 8.89 -13.79
N VAL A 42 -16.58 8.95 -12.56
CA VAL A 42 -15.78 8.97 -11.32
C VAL A 42 -15.36 7.56 -10.89
N LEU A 43 -16.24 6.56 -11.07
CA LEU A 43 -15.99 5.17 -10.67
C LEU A 43 -14.64 4.60 -11.18
N PRO A 44 -14.26 4.76 -12.46
CA PRO A 44 -12.95 4.29 -12.95
C PRO A 44 -11.76 4.92 -12.23
N GLN A 45 -11.85 6.21 -11.85
CA GLN A 45 -10.78 6.91 -11.14
C GLN A 45 -10.64 6.39 -9.70
N MET A 46 -11.78 6.14 -9.04
CA MET A 46 -11.80 5.55 -7.70
C MET A 46 -11.19 4.13 -7.70
N ILE A 47 -11.55 3.30 -8.68
CA ILE A 47 -10.97 1.96 -8.86
C ILE A 47 -9.45 2.06 -9.12
N ALA A 48 -9.02 3.04 -9.94
CA ALA A 48 -7.60 3.26 -10.21
C ALA A 48 -6.83 3.67 -8.94
N ALA A 49 -7.40 4.54 -8.11
CA ALA A 49 -6.83 4.94 -6.83
C ALA A 49 -6.72 3.76 -5.86
N SER A 50 -7.78 2.95 -5.71
CA SER A 50 -7.76 1.73 -4.90
C SER A 50 -6.62 0.81 -5.34
N LYS A 51 -6.55 0.49 -6.64
CA LYS A 51 -5.48 -0.37 -7.19
C LYS A 51 -4.09 0.21 -6.97
N ALA A 52 -3.93 1.53 -6.94
CA ALA A 52 -2.64 2.16 -6.65
C ALA A 52 -2.24 1.99 -5.18
N VAL A 53 -3.19 2.09 -4.26
CA VAL A 53 -3.00 1.80 -2.83
C VAL A 53 -2.65 0.31 -2.64
N ASP A 54 -3.41 -0.60 -3.23
CA ASP A 54 -3.19 -2.05 -3.11
C ASP A 54 -1.78 -2.44 -3.55
N ARG A 55 -1.32 -1.90 -4.69
CA ARG A 55 0.06 -2.12 -5.17
C ARG A 55 1.12 -1.56 -4.23
N ALA A 56 0.85 -0.45 -3.55
CA ALA A 56 1.77 0.08 -2.54
C ALA A 56 1.82 -0.83 -1.31
N THR A 57 0.67 -1.34 -0.87
CA THR A 57 0.57 -2.31 0.23
C THR A 57 1.30 -3.61 -0.09
N TYR A 58 1.09 -4.17 -1.29
CA TYR A 58 1.80 -5.37 -1.73
C TYR A 58 3.32 -5.20 -1.72
N ALA A 59 3.81 -4.07 -2.24
CA ALA A 59 5.24 -3.77 -2.22
C ALA A 59 5.79 -3.67 -0.79
N MET A 60 5.04 -3.02 0.12
CA MET A 60 5.43 -2.88 1.53
C MET A 60 5.48 -4.24 2.23
N VAL A 61 4.46 -5.08 2.08
CA VAL A 61 4.39 -6.39 2.72
C VAL A 61 5.48 -7.33 2.19
N LEU A 62 5.74 -7.33 0.87
CA LEU A 62 6.82 -8.13 0.30
C LEU A 62 8.19 -7.72 0.85
N SER A 63 8.47 -6.42 0.88
CA SER A 63 9.74 -5.89 1.42
C SER A 63 9.90 -6.24 2.91
N ALA A 64 8.81 -6.18 3.68
CA ALA A 64 8.79 -6.58 5.08
C ALA A 64 9.09 -8.08 5.27
N ILE A 65 8.51 -8.95 4.44
CA ILE A 65 8.78 -10.40 4.45
C ILE A 65 10.25 -10.68 4.10
N GLU A 66 10.80 -10.01 3.08
CA GLU A 66 12.21 -10.14 2.69
C GLU A 66 13.15 -9.68 3.81
N SER A 67 12.81 -8.61 4.54
CA SER A 67 13.59 -8.16 5.69
C SER A 67 13.60 -9.21 6.82
N CYS A 68 12.44 -9.78 7.17
CA CYS A 68 12.36 -10.86 8.16
C CYS A 68 13.17 -12.11 7.76
N ALA A 69 13.20 -12.44 6.47
CA ALA A 69 13.93 -13.62 5.98
C ALA A 69 15.46 -13.47 6.06
N ASN A 70 15.98 -12.24 6.03
CA ASN A 70 17.41 -11.94 6.02
C ASN A 70 17.99 -11.67 7.43
N GLU A 71 17.14 -11.51 8.45
CA GLU A 71 17.56 -11.29 9.83
C GLU A 71 17.47 -12.60 10.66
N PRO A 72 18.55 -13.06 11.29
CA PRO A 72 18.51 -14.27 12.12
C PRO A 72 17.68 -14.05 13.39
N GLY A 73 16.57 -14.78 13.52
CA GLY A 73 15.66 -14.74 14.67
C GLY A 73 14.29 -15.35 14.34
N ASP A 74 13.51 -15.69 15.37
CA ASP A 74 12.10 -16.04 15.18
C ASP A 74 11.29 -14.74 15.10
N HIS A 75 10.75 -14.44 13.91
CA HIS A 75 9.95 -13.25 13.66
C HIS A 75 8.47 -13.63 13.70
N PRO A 76 7.77 -13.48 14.84
CA PRO A 76 6.33 -13.75 14.91
C PRO A 76 5.52 -12.87 13.94
N ASP A 77 6.12 -11.78 13.44
CA ASP A 77 5.53 -10.85 12.48
C ASP A 77 5.29 -11.46 11.08
N ILE A 78 5.99 -12.53 10.68
CA ILE A 78 5.79 -13.10 9.33
C ILE A 78 4.40 -13.73 9.15
N THR A 79 3.82 -14.28 10.23
CA THR A 79 2.46 -14.83 10.20
C THR A 79 1.43 -13.73 10.05
N GLU A 80 1.62 -12.61 10.74
CA GLU A 80 0.75 -11.43 10.63
C GLU A 80 0.89 -10.77 9.25
N LEU A 81 2.10 -10.64 8.72
CA LEU A 81 2.34 -10.15 7.36
C LEU A 81 1.66 -11.03 6.30
N LYS A 82 1.69 -12.37 6.47
CA LYS A 82 0.96 -13.30 5.60
C LYS A 82 -0.55 -13.11 5.69
N LYS A 83 -1.13 -12.94 6.88
CA LYS A 83 -2.56 -12.65 7.05
C LYS A 83 -2.96 -11.34 6.37
N LEU A 84 -2.17 -10.28 6.56
CA LEU A 84 -2.37 -8.99 5.90
C LEU A 84 -2.31 -9.15 4.38
N PHE A 85 -1.33 -9.88 3.85
CA PHE A 85 -1.23 -10.16 2.41
C PHE A 85 -2.48 -10.87 1.86
N LEU A 86 -2.95 -11.90 2.55
CA LEU A 86 -4.12 -12.67 2.13
C LEU A 86 -5.44 -11.87 2.21
N SER A 87 -5.50 -10.83 3.05
CA SER A 87 -6.67 -9.93 3.12
C SER A 87 -6.79 -8.96 1.95
N LEU A 88 -5.75 -8.85 1.12
CA LEU A 88 -5.72 -8.00 -0.07
C LEU A 88 -6.20 -8.73 -1.34
N ALA A 89 -6.43 -10.05 -1.24
CA ALA A 89 -6.85 -10.94 -2.34
C ALA A 89 -8.37 -10.98 -2.53
#